data_AF-A0A966R7P7-F1
#
_entry.id   AF-A0A966R7P7-F1
#
_cell.length_a   1.000
_cell.length_b   1.000
_cell.length_c   1.000
_cell.angle_alpha   90.00
_cell.angle_beta   90.00
_cell.angle_gamma   90.00
#
_symmetry.space_group_name_H-M   'P 1'
#
loop_
_entity.id
_entity.type
_entity.pdbx_description
1 polymer ?
#
loop_
_entity_poly.entity_id
_entity_poly.type
_entity_poly.pdbx_seq_one_letter_code
_entity_poly.pdbx_strand_id
1 'polypeptide(L)'
;METATLKKLLPRGIVTHPPPEPEGTRYPAALLSALPDDESYALLGWITEDLLRLPPAGITQAALDAAIVTRCAAHCEVEVPPATLAKIAKSKTTEPYLEHLRGTRRQIRLAARGDIAPDEAEVGTGGPVVGHPDMRTATQLFEIKMTGQLKKNWPQFLLQLFAYAALDPTAEDIYLVLPLQEIVWHYDVRTWIGRAAYRGALHAAAATRAATAGPIAALIATYNIGTHISKARTIRDTVASNAPQARPFQFFLSGPQSSRMALKPDDLADAGALTIATDAVHYIHSQYLINLATPPDADQTMHTELLIENLRAAAVIGSRGVVVHVGKSTTQEPAVAVANMRTNLARAIAAAATPACPVILETPAGQGTELLRSYDEFVGFILGFGGADAEPRLRICVDTCHVFACGGDHPPLAYIDRLRSEHPGLLALVHFNDSAAPCGSCADRHAAPGQGHIGLAGMTALARSAAMADVPLVIE
;
A
#
# COMPACT_ATOMS: atom_id res chain seq x y z
N MET A 1 9.03 6.48 10.55
CA MET A 1 10.15 7.42 10.87
C MET A 1 10.19 8.47 9.78
N GLU A 2 10.25 9.75 10.14
CA GLU A 2 10.32 10.81 9.14
C GLU A 2 11.69 10.83 8.45
N THR A 3 11.69 10.58 7.15
CA THR A 3 12.85 10.68 6.25
C THR A 3 13.62 11.99 6.40
N ALA A 4 12.94 13.08 6.77
CA ALA A 4 13.54 14.39 7.01
C ALA A 4 14.55 14.40 8.16
N THR A 5 14.29 13.64 9.23
CA THR A 5 15.18 13.56 10.39
C THR A 5 16.49 12.86 10.04
N LEU A 6 16.41 11.70 9.38
CA LEU A 6 17.60 10.98 8.94
C LEU A 6 18.44 11.77 7.93
N LYS A 7 17.79 12.48 7.00
CA LYS A 7 18.49 13.33 6.03
C LYS A 7 19.38 14.40 6.69
N LYS A 8 18.96 14.97 7.83
CA LYS A 8 19.77 15.95 8.59
C LYS A 8 20.99 15.34 9.27
N LEU A 9 21.00 14.02 9.47
CA LEU A 9 22.06 13.28 10.14
C LEU A 9 23.07 12.67 9.16
N LEU A 10 22.79 12.70 7.86
CA LEU A 10 23.74 12.30 6.83
C LEU A 10 25.00 13.20 6.84
N PRO A 11 26.14 12.71 6.32
CA PRO A 11 27.34 13.52 6.23
C PRO A 11 27.13 14.83 5.44
N ARG A 12 27.79 15.91 5.87
CA ARG A 12 27.77 17.18 5.14
C ARG A 12 28.49 17.03 3.79
N GLY A 13 27.92 17.62 2.74
CA GLY A 13 28.53 17.61 1.40
C GLY A 13 28.30 16.32 0.61
N ILE A 14 27.50 15.37 1.12
CA ILE A 14 27.09 14.22 0.32
C ILE A 14 26.30 14.68 -0.92
N VAL A 15 26.65 14.16 -2.09
CA VAL A 15 25.96 14.47 -3.33
C VAL A 15 24.56 13.85 -3.27
N THR A 16 23.54 14.69 -3.08
CA THR A 16 22.14 14.26 -2.96
C THR A 16 21.47 14.02 -4.32
N HIS A 17 22.18 14.25 -5.42
CA HIS A 17 21.74 13.89 -6.76
C HIS A 17 22.47 12.61 -7.20
N PRO A 18 21.78 11.72 -7.93
CA PRO A 18 22.45 10.53 -8.45
C PRO A 18 23.54 10.92 -9.46
N PRO A 19 24.52 10.03 -9.71
CA PRO A 19 25.38 10.15 -10.87
C PRO A 19 24.56 10.18 -12.17
N PRO A 20 25.10 10.75 -13.27
CA PRO A 20 24.47 10.69 -14.58
C PRO A 20 24.19 9.25 -15.00
N GLU A 21 22.96 8.97 -15.44
CA GLU A 21 22.62 7.65 -15.97
C GLU A 21 23.19 7.50 -17.39
N PRO A 22 23.93 6.42 -17.69
CA PRO A 22 24.40 6.15 -19.05
C PRO A 22 23.22 6.00 -20.02
N GLU A 23 23.44 6.46 -21.26
CA GLU A 23 22.45 6.30 -22.32
C GLU A 23 22.19 4.81 -22.61
N GLY A 24 20.92 4.43 -22.76
CA GLY A 24 20.56 3.03 -23.04
C GLY A 24 20.41 2.14 -21.80
N THR A 25 20.49 2.69 -20.58
CA THR A 25 20.15 1.97 -19.34
C THR A 25 18.72 1.43 -19.41
N ARG A 26 18.57 0.11 -19.54
CA ARG A 26 17.27 -0.56 -19.65
C ARG A 26 17.28 -1.87 -18.88
N TYR A 27 16.14 -2.18 -18.27
CA TYR A 27 15.92 -3.50 -17.72
C TYR A 27 15.98 -4.59 -18.81
N PRO A 28 16.38 -5.82 -18.45
CA PRO A 28 16.31 -6.96 -19.35
C PRO A 28 14.85 -7.37 -19.58
N ALA A 29 14.19 -6.76 -20.57
CA ALA A 29 12.74 -6.86 -20.77
C ALA A 29 12.24 -8.30 -20.94
N ALA A 30 13.00 -9.15 -21.65
CA ALA A 30 12.65 -10.56 -21.82
C ALA A 30 12.73 -11.35 -20.51
N LEU A 31 13.64 -10.99 -19.62
CA LEU A 31 13.74 -11.59 -18.29
C LEU A 31 12.57 -11.12 -17.43
N LEU A 32 12.33 -9.81 -17.34
CA LEU A 32 11.19 -9.29 -16.57
C LEU A 32 9.85 -9.89 -17.01
N SER A 33 9.61 -10.00 -18.32
CA SER A 33 8.37 -10.56 -18.87
C SER A 33 8.22 -12.08 -18.66
N ALA A 34 9.28 -12.75 -18.23
CA ALA A 34 9.30 -14.18 -17.96
C ALA A 34 9.17 -14.52 -16.47
N LEU A 35 9.28 -13.52 -15.59
CA LEU A 35 9.11 -13.66 -14.16
C LEU A 35 7.64 -13.37 -13.77
N PRO A 36 7.13 -13.93 -12.65
CA PRO A 36 5.80 -13.61 -12.14
C PRO A 36 5.57 -12.10 -11.97
N ASP A 37 4.42 -11.60 -12.41
CA ASP A 37 4.14 -10.15 -12.49
C ASP A 37 4.24 -9.44 -11.13
N ASP A 38 3.87 -10.12 -10.05
CA ASP A 38 3.88 -9.64 -8.67
C ASP A 38 5.27 -9.55 -8.04
N GLU A 39 6.21 -10.41 -8.47
CA GLU A 39 7.55 -10.53 -7.86
C GLU A 39 8.70 -10.22 -8.84
N SER A 40 8.39 -9.86 -10.09
CA SER A 40 9.36 -9.74 -11.20
C SER A 40 10.59 -8.89 -10.89
N TYR A 41 10.42 -7.75 -10.23
CA TYR A 41 11.53 -6.85 -9.88
C TYR A 41 12.35 -7.35 -8.68
N ALA A 42 11.72 -8.01 -7.71
CA ALA A 42 12.41 -8.58 -6.55
C ALA A 42 13.26 -9.77 -6.98
N LEU A 43 12.67 -10.68 -7.77
CA LEU A 43 13.38 -11.81 -8.38
C LEU A 43 14.55 -11.36 -9.24
N LEU A 44 14.37 -10.31 -10.06
CA LEU A 44 15.47 -9.75 -10.83
C LEU A 44 16.62 -9.26 -9.94
N GLY A 45 16.31 -8.64 -8.80
CA GLY A 45 17.29 -8.25 -7.78
C GLY A 45 18.11 -9.44 -7.29
N TRP A 46 17.44 -10.47 -6.77
CA TRP A 46 18.11 -11.67 -6.25
C TRP A 46 18.92 -12.44 -7.30
N ILE A 47 18.39 -12.56 -8.53
CA ILE A 47 19.13 -13.14 -9.65
C ILE A 47 20.40 -12.32 -9.94
N THR A 48 20.30 -10.98 -9.88
CA THR A 48 21.46 -10.09 -10.07
C THR A 48 22.49 -10.29 -8.97
N GLU A 49 22.07 -10.38 -7.72
CA GLU A 49 22.93 -10.65 -6.56
C GLU A 49 23.67 -11.99 -6.73
N ASP A 50 22.96 -13.06 -7.09
CA ASP A 50 23.54 -14.39 -7.32
C ASP A 50 24.63 -14.35 -8.40
N LEU A 51 24.38 -13.65 -9.51
CA LEU A 51 25.35 -13.50 -10.59
C LEU A 51 26.56 -12.66 -10.17
N LEU A 52 26.36 -11.58 -9.39
CA LEU A 52 27.46 -10.73 -8.91
C LEU A 52 28.34 -11.42 -7.86
N ARG A 53 27.92 -12.56 -7.27
CA ARG A 53 28.79 -13.39 -6.44
C ARG A 53 29.88 -14.08 -7.28
N LEU A 54 29.59 -14.39 -8.54
CA LEU A 54 30.51 -15.08 -9.44
C LEU A 54 31.69 -14.18 -9.85
N PRO A 55 32.85 -14.75 -10.24
CA PRO A 55 33.86 -13.99 -10.95
C PRO A 55 33.30 -13.51 -12.31
N PRO A 56 33.84 -12.44 -12.92
CA PRO A 56 33.32 -11.93 -14.20
C PRO A 56 33.20 -12.99 -15.31
N ALA A 57 34.16 -13.92 -15.40
CA ALA A 57 34.10 -15.02 -16.37
C ALA A 57 33.00 -16.06 -16.08
N GLY A 58 32.50 -16.12 -14.85
CA GLY A 58 31.41 -17.01 -14.44
C GLY A 58 30.01 -16.44 -14.71
N ILE A 59 29.90 -15.13 -14.98
CA ILE A 59 28.63 -14.47 -15.33
C ILE A 59 28.29 -14.82 -16.79
N THR A 60 27.63 -15.96 -16.95
CA THR A 60 27.30 -16.58 -18.24
C THR A 60 25.80 -16.80 -18.39
N GLN A 61 25.33 -17.08 -19.60
CA GLN A 61 23.94 -17.46 -19.83
C GLN A 61 23.52 -18.68 -18.98
N ALA A 62 24.40 -19.68 -18.86
CA ALA A 62 24.11 -20.87 -18.06
C ALA A 62 23.94 -20.54 -16.56
N ALA A 63 24.75 -19.61 -16.04
CA ALA A 63 24.60 -19.14 -14.66
C ALA A 63 23.31 -18.35 -14.46
N LEU A 64 22.92 -17.53 -15.45
CA LEU A 64 21.64 -16.82 -15.44
C LEU A 64 20.46 -17.79 -15.43
N ASP A 65 20.47 -18.79 -16.31
CA ASP A 65 19.42 -19.81 -16.37
C ASP A 65 19.28 -20.57 -15.05
N ALA A 66 20.40 -20.94 -14.43
CA ALA A 66 20.42 -21.61 -13.14
C ALA A 66 19.85 -20.73 -12.01
N ALA A 67 20.23 -19.45 -11.98
CA ALA A 67 19.72 -18.49 -10.99
C ALA A 67 18.21 -18.27 -11.14
N ILE A 68 17.71 -18.14 -12.37
CA ILE A 68 16.28 -17.99 -12.67
C ILE A 68 15.50 -19.20 -12.13
N VAL A 69 15.92 -20.42 -12.48
CA VAL A 69 15.24 -21.64 -12.05
C VAL A 69 15.23 -21.75 -10.53
N THR A 70 16.37 -21.51 -9.89
CA THR A 70 16.52 -21.60 -8.43
C THR A 70 15.62 -20.60 -7.72
N ARG A 71 15.63 -19.33 -8.14
CA ARG A 71 14.87 -18.26 -7.47
C ARG A 71 13.37 -18.37 -7.71
N CYS A 72 12.93 -18.70 -8.93
CA CYS A 72 11.50 -18.90 -9.20
C CYS A 72 10.93 -20.10 -8.43
N ALA A 73 11.68 -21.19 -8.33
CA ALA A 73 11.26 -22.36 -7.55
C ALA A 73 11.17 -22.04 -6.05
N ALA A 74 12.16 -21.33 -5.50
CA ALA A 74 12.24 -21.03 -4.07
C ALA A 74 11.20 -20.01 -3.59
N HIS A 75 10.81 -19.05 -4.42
CA HIS A 75 9.98 -17.90 -3.99
C HIS A 75 8.56 -17.89 -4.56
N CYS A 76 8.31 -18.57 -5.67
CA CYS A 76 7.00 -18.52 -6.33
C CYS A 76 6.39 -19.91 -6.52
N GLU A 77 7.09 -21.00 -6.20
CA GLU A 77 6.69 -22.38 -6.50
C GLU A 77 6.36 -22.58 -8.00
N VAL A 78 6.97 -21.75 -8.88
CA VAL A 78 6.75 -21.79 -10.33
C VAL A 78 7.91 -22.49 -11.01
N GLU A 79 7.60 -23.53 -11.78
CA GLU A 79 8.56 -24.15 -12.69
C GLU A 79 8.75 -23.26 -13.93
N VAL A 80 10.00 -22.94 -14.26
CA VAL A 80 10.33 -22.12 -15.43
C VAL A 80 10.54 -23.02 -16.66
N PRO A 81 9.67 -22.96 -17.68
CA PRO A 81 9.78 -23.87 -18.81
C PRO A 81 11.08 -23.65 -19.60
N PRO A 82 11.72 -24.71 -20.16
CA PRO A 82 12.91 -24.58 -21.00
C PRO A 82 12.72 -23.63 -22.19
N ALA A 83 11.51 -23.56 -22.75
CA ALA A 83 11.17 -22.65 -23.83
C ALA A 83 11.26 -21.16 -23.41
N THR A 84 10.99 -20.86 -22.14
CA THR A 84 11.11 -19.51 -21.58
C THR A 84 12.57 -19.11 -21.45
N LEU A 85 13.43 -19.98 -20.92
CA LEU A 85 14.88 -19.77 -20.87
C LEU A 85 15.47 -19.56 -22.27
N ALA A 86 15.05 -20.36 -23.25
CA ALA A 86 15.47 -20.20 -24.64
C ALA A 86 15.05 -18.85 -25.26
N LYS A 87 13.90 -18.29 -24.85
CA LYS A 87 13.47 -16.94 -25.27
C LYS A 87 14.33 -15.85 -24.62
N ILE A 88 14.64 -15.99 -23.33
CA ILE A 88 15.53 -15.07 -22.61
C ILE A 88 16.90 -15.05 -23.28
N ALA A 89 17.50 -16.22 -23.53
CA ALA A 89 18.82 -16.34 -24.16
C ALA A 89 18.90 -15.68 -25.55
N LYS A 90 17.80 -15.71 -26.32
CA LYS A 90 17.72 -15.09 -27.66
C LYS A 90 17.41 -13.59 -27.64
N SER A 91 17.06 -13.03 -26.49
CA SER A 91 16.69 -11.62 -26.40
C SER A 91 17.89 -10.70 -26.60
N LYS A 92 17.66 -9.60 -27.34
CA LYS A 92 18.64 -8.53 -27.55
C LYS A 92 19.03 -7.80 -26.26
N THR A 93 18.26 -7.98 -25.17
CA THR A 93 18.51 -7.32 -23.88
C THR A 93 19.32 -8.17 -22.90
N THR A 94 19.52 -9.46 -23.19
CA THR A 94 20.11 -10.40 -22.22
C THR A 94 21.63 -10.29 -22.16
N GLU A 95 22.32 -10.32 -23.30
CA GLU A 95 23.78 -10.18 -23.30
C GLU A 95 24.25 -8.80 -22.83
N PRO A 96 23.61 -7.67 -23.21
CA PRO A 96 23.95 -6.37 -22.63
C PRO A 96 23.80 -6.33 -21.10
N TYR A 97 22.75 -6.98 -20.57
CA TYR A 97 22.57 -7.11 -19.13
C TYR A 97 23.70 -7.92 -18.49
N LEU A 98 24.09 -9.06 -19.05
CA LEU A 98 25.22 -9.85 -18.56
C LEU A 98 26.54 -9.06 -18.64
N GLU A 99 26.77 -8.28 -19.69
CA GLU A 99 27.98 -7.48 -19.81
C GLU A 99 28.03 -6.35 -18.76
N HIS A 100 26.90 -5.69 -18.50
CA HIS A 100 26.80 -4.72 -17.41
C HIS A 100 27.14 -5.37 -16.06
N LEU A 101 26.66 -6.61 -15.80
CA LEU A 101 27.03 -7.33 -14.59
C LEU A 101 28.52 -7.68 -14.53
N ARG A 102 29.13 -8.10 -15.65
CA ARG A 102 30.58 -8.35 -15.72
C ARG A 102 31.38 -7.09 -15.46
N GLY A 103 30.99 -5.96 -16.06
CA GLY A 103 31.58 -4.64 -15.84
C GLY A 103 31.49 -4.21 -14.38
N THR A 104 30.28 -4.26 -13.83
CA THR A 104 30.01 -3.97 -12.42
C THR A 104 30.84 -4.86 -11.49
N ARG A 105 30.92 -6.17 -11.76
CA ARG A 105 31.72 -7.11 -10.96
C ARG A 105 33.22 -6.81 -11.02
N ARG A 106 33.74 -6.36 -12.18
CA ARG A 106 35.13 -5.87 -12.29
C ARG A 106 35.35 -4.65 -11.40
N GLN A 107 34.44 -3.68 -11.39
CA GLN A 107 34.52 -2.50 -10.54
C GLN A 107 34.46 -2.85 -9.04
N ILE A 108 33.55 -3.74 -8.64
CA ILE A 108 33.48 -4.22 -7.24
C ILE A 108 34.81 -4.85 -6.81
N ARG A 109 35.40 -5.71 -7.65
CA ARG A 109 36.70 -6.35 -7.35
C ARG A 109 37.84 -5.35 -7.22
N LEU A 110 37.83 -4.26 -7.99
CA LEU A 110 38.82 -3.19 -7.88
C LEU A 110 38.62 -2.36 -6.60
N ALA A 111 37.38 -2.18 -6.15
CA ALA A 111 37.05 -1.42 -4.95
C ALA A 111 37.27 -2.20 -3.64
N ALA A 112 37.07 -3.52 -3.68
CA ALA A 112 37.14 -4.37 -2.49
C ALA A 112 38.58 -4.55 -1.96
N ARG A 113 38.73 -4.46 -0.64
CA ARG A 113 39.94 -4.70 0.14
C ARG A 113 39.81 -6.02 0.87
N GLY A 114 40.23 -7.08 0.21
CA GLY A 114 40.14 -8.45 0.70
C GLY A 114 39.02 -9.25 0.05
N ASP A 115 38.78 -10.44 0.59
CA ASP A 115 37.76 -11.35 0.06
C ASP A 115 36.36 -10.81 0.36
N ILE A 116 35.52 -10.79 -0.68
CA ILE A 116 34.13 -10.42 -0.53
C ILE A 116 33.37 -11.68 -0.15
N ALA A 117 32.89 -11.72 1.09
CA ALA A 117 32.01 -12.77 1.53
C ALA A 117 30.58 -12.46 1.00
N PRO A 118 29.88 -13.44 0.41
CA PRO A 118 28.43 -13.36 0.29
C PRO A 118 27.87 -13.39 1.70
N ASP A 119 27.14 -12.34 2.08
CA ASP A 119 26.70 -12.20 3.47
C ASP A 119 25.37 -12.92 3.68
N GLU A 120 25.32 -13.75 4.72
CA GLU A 120 24.09 -14.16 5.39
C GLU A 120 23.97 -13.47 6.77
N ALA A 121 24.98 -12.70 7.18
CA ALA A 121 25.05 -12.11 8.52
C ALA A 121 24.51 -10.68 8.56
N GLU A 122 23.56 -10.46 9.47
CA GLU A 122 22.94 -9.16 9.66
C GLU A 122 23.87 -8.14 10.34
N VAL A 123 23.82 -6.89 9.90
CA VAL A 123 24.36 -5.74 10.63
C VAL A 123 23.38 -5.31 11.71
N GLY A 124 23.89 -4.84 12.86
CA GLY A 124 23.06 -4.45 14.00
C GLY A 124 22.52 -5.64 14.81
N THR A 125 23.01 -6.86 14.56
CA THR A 125 22.66 -8.07 15.32
C THR A 125 22.74 -7.84 16.83
N GLY A 126 21.70 -8.23 17.56
CA GLY A 126 21.56 -8.00 19.00
C GLY A 126 20.94 -6.64 19.37
N GLY A 127 20.65 -5.78 18.40
CA GLY A 127 19.90 -4.54 18.54
C GLY A 127 18.44 -4.65 18.06
N PRO A 128 17.62 -3.59 18.27
CA PRO A 128 16.22 -3.55 17.83
C PRO A 128 16.05 -3.29 16.32
N VAL A 129 17.15 -3.01 15.62
CA VAL A 129 17.19 -2.78 14.18
C VAL A 129 18.32 -3.62 13.62
N VAL A 130 17.98 -4.44 12.63
CA VAL A 130 18.93 -5.24 11.86
C VAL A 130 18.84 -4.85 10.38
N GLY A 131 19.91 -5.08 9.64
CA GLY A 131 19.98 -4.88 8.21
C GLY A 131 20.80 -5.97 7.55
N HIS A 132 20.63 -6.16 6.25
CA HIS A 132 21.31 -7.21 5.51
C HIS A 132 21.91 -6.60 4.23
N PRO A 133 23.15 -6.07 4.28
CA PRO A 133 23.85 -5.63 3.08
C PRO A 133 24.11 -6.82 2.15
N ASP A 134 24.09 -6.61 0.84
CA ASP A 134 24.16 -7.71 -0.13
C ASP A 134 25.55 -8.38 -0.21
N MET A 135 26.62 -7.61 -0.02
CA MET A 135 27.99 -8.14 0.04
C MET A 135 28.85 -7.33 1.01
N ARG A 136 29.89 -7.94 1.58
CA ARG A 136 30.85 -7.21 2.41
C ARG A 136 32.26 -7.78 2.45
N THR A 137 33.19 -6.94 2.90
CA THR A 137 34.49 -7.35 3.45
C THR A 137 34.50 -7.08 4.97
N ALA A 138 35.65 -7.18 5.64
CA ALA A 138 35.75 -6.85 7.06
C ALA A 138 35.40 -5.38 7.38
N THR A 139 35.60 -4.46 6.44
CA THR A 139 35.42 -3.01 6.65
C THR A 139 34.63 -2.31 5.55
N GLN A 140 34.04 -3.05 4.61
CA GLN A 140 33.34 -2.45 3.47
C GLN A 140 31.99 -3.13 3.26
N LEU A 141 30.95 -2.32 3.07
CA LEU A 141 29.59 -2.81 2.77
C LEU A 141 29.22 -2.45 1.33
N PHE A 142 28.60 -3.38 0.62
CA PHE A 142 28.12 -3.19 -0.74
C PHE A 142 26.63 -3.51 -0.79
N GLU A 143 25.84 -2.55 -1.25
CA GLU A 143 24.41 -2.71 -1.49
C GLU A 143 24.12 -2.64 -2.98
N ILE A 144 23.42 -3.63 -3.51
CA ILE A 144 23.06 -3.77 -4.91
C ILE A 144 21.64 -3.23 -5.12
N LYS A 145 21.46 -2.37 -6.12
CA LYS A 145 20.14 -1.86 -6.51
C LYS A 145 19.90 -1.96 -8.02
N MET A 146 18.87 -2.71 -8.37
CA MET A 146 18.36 -2.81 -9.74
C MET A 146 17.26 -1.77 -9.98
N THR A 147 17.62 -0.63 -10.59
CA THR A 147 16.68 0.48 -10.77
C THR A 147 16.76 1.13 -12.15
N GLY A 148 15.61 1.32 -12.80
CA GLY A 148 15.46 2.20 -13.98
C GLY A 148 14.89 3.57 -13.61
N GLN A 149 14.79 3.88 -12.32
CA GLN A 149 14.27 5.15 -11.79
C GLN A 149 15.26 5.74 -10.79
N LEU A 150 16.55 5.81 -11.16
CA LEU A 150 17.63 6.14 -10.23
C LEU A 150 17.39 7.48 -9.54
N LYS A 151 17.05 8.52 -10.30
CA LYS A 151 16.74 9.85 -9.74
C LYS A 151 15.63 9.85 -8.69
N LYS A 152 14.60 9.04 -8.89
CA LYS A 152 13.46 8.95 -7.97
C LYS A 152 13.85 8.23 -6.68
N ASN A 153 14.61 7.15 -6.79
CA ASN A 153 14.91 6.25 -5.68
C ASN A 153 16.23 6.57 -4.94
N TRP A 154 17.08 7.43 -5.51
CA TRP A 154 18.38 7.81 -4.98
C TRP A 154 18.36 8.19 -3.49
N PRO A 155 17.43 9.05 -3.00
CA PRO A 155 17.41 9.40 -1.59
C PRO A 155 17.19 8.19 -0.67
N GLN A 156 16.35 7.24 -1.07
CA GLN A 156 16.02 6.06 -0.28
C GLN A 156 17.21 5.09 -0.25
N PHE A 157 17.89 4.88 -1.38
CA PHE A 157 19.08 4.04 -1.44
C PHE A 157 20.20 4.57 -0.54
N LEU A 158 20.44 5.89 -0.56
CA LEU A 158 21.40 6.50 0.36
C LEU A 158 21.00 6.27 1.82
N LEU A 159 19.74 6.51 2.18
CA LEU A 159 19.30 6.32 3.56
C LEU A 159 19.43 4.88 4.05
N GLN A 160 19.16 3.91 3.18
CA GLN A 160 19.37 2.47 3.48
C GLN A 160 20.85 2.15 3.67
N LEU A 161 21.71 2.55 2.73
CA LEU A 161 23.14 2.26 2.79
C LEU A 161 23.81 2.89 4.02
N PHE A 162 23.46 4.14 4.35
CA PHE A 162 23.93 4.79 5.58
C PHE A 162 23.34 4.18 6.85
N ALA A 163 22.14 3.57 6.79
CA ALA A 163 21.63 2.80 7.91
C ALA A 163 22.52 1.58 8.19
N TYR A 164 22.93 0.84 7.17
CA TYR A 164 23.86 -0.28 7.35
C TYR A 164 25.19 0.16 7.95
N ALA A 165 25.78 1.25 7.44
CA ALA A 165 26.98 1.83 8.03
C ALA A 165 26.78 2.23 9.50
N ALA A 166 25.62 2.77 9.87
CA ALA A 166 25.34 3.17 11.25
C ALA A 166 25.22 1.96 12.18
N LEU A 167 24.63 0.86 11.68
CA LEU A 167 24.41 -0.39 12.42
C LEU A 167 25.67 -1.23 12.56
N ASP A 168 26.54 -1.24 11.56
CA ASP A 168 27.83 -1.93 11.60
C ASP A 168 28.95 -0.97 12.00
N PRO A 169 29.51 -1.02 13.23
CA PRO A 169 30.60 -0.14 13.63
C PRO A 169 31.93 -0.42 12.92
N THR A 170 32.13 -1.58 12.28
CA THR A 170 33.39 -1.92 11.59
C THR A 170 33.43 -1.38 10.17
N ALA A 171 32.29 -0.95 9.61
CA ALA A 171 32.25 -0.38 8.27
C ALA A 171 33.06 0.93 8.20
N GLU A 172 34.05 0.96 7.32
CA GLU A 172 34.86 2.13 6.96
C GLU A 172 34.40 2.74 5.64
N ASP A 173 33.99 1.91 4.68
CA ASP A 173 33.45 2.34 3.39
C ASP A 173 32.12 1.67 3.08
N ILE A 174 31.28 2.41 2.37
CA ILE A 174 30.02 1.91 1.84
C ILE A 174 29.97 2.13 0.33
N TYR A 175 29.36 1.17 -0.35
CA TYR A 175 29.22 1.16 -1.79
C TYR A 175 27.77 0.93 -2.19
N LEU A 176 27.24 1.81 -3.05
CA LEU A 176 25.98 1.57 -3.74
C LEU A 176 26.32 1.07 -5.14
N VAL A 177 26.04 -0.21 -5.38
CA VAL A 177 26.26 -0.91 -6.64
C VAL A 177 24.98 -0.81 -7.47
N LEU A 178 25.11 -0.27 -8.67
CA LEU A 178 24.02 -0.01 -9.61
C LEU A 178 24.31 -0.74 -10.92
N PRO A 179 23.99 -2.04 -11.01
CA PRO A 179 24.47 -2.85 -12.12
C PRO A 179 23.90 -2.41 -13.47
N LEU A 180 22.64 -1.95 -13.52
CA LEU A 180 22.05 -1.45 -14.76
C LEU A 180 22.80 -0.26 -15.35
N GLN A 181 23.34 0.62 -14.50
CA GLN A 181 24.11 1.78 -14.89
C GLN A 181 25.63 1.49 -14.94
N GLU A 182 26.07 0.30 -14.54
CA GLU A 182 27.48 -0.04 -14.34
C GLU A 182 28.23 0.96 -13.43
N ILE A 183 27.58 1.38 -12.34
CA ILE A 183 28.13 2.34 -11.37
C ILE A 183 28.38 1.64 -10.04
N VAL A 184 29.58 1.80 -9.48
CA VAL A 184 29.89 1.50 -8.08
C VAL A 184 30.16 2.82 -7.35
N TRP A 185 29.12 3.40 -6.75
CA TRP A 185 29.23 4.65 -6.00
C TRP A 185 29.81 4.39 -4.61
N HIS A 186 30.66 5.28 -4.11
CA HIS A 186 31.45 5.07 -2.89
C HIS A 186 31.33 6.24 -1.91
N TYR A 187 31.37 5.93 -0.61
CA TYR A 187 31.57 6.91 0.45
C TYR A 187 32.40 6.35 1.62
N ASP A 188 33.32 7.17 2.17
CA ASP A 188 34.10 6.89 3.38
C ASP A 188 33.33 7.35 4.63
N VAL A 189 32.87 6.40 5.44
CA VAL A 189 32.04 6.67 6.63
C VAL A 189 32.86 6.87 7.92
N ARG A 190 34.20 6.80 7.87
CA ARG A 190 35.05 7.02 9.06
C ARG A 190 34.97 8.45 9.58
N THR A 191 34.73 9.40 8.69
CA THR A 191 34.61 10.82 9.01
C THR A 191 33.17 11.25 9.34
N TRP A 192 32.22 10.31 9.35
CA TRP A 192 30.81 10.61 9.56
C TRP A 192 30.49 10.91 11.04
N ILE A 193 30.55 12.19 11.40
CA ILE A 193 30.25 12.70 12.76
C ILE A 193 28.84 12.29 13.23
N GLY A 194 27.86 12.26 12.31
CA GLY A 194 26.46 11.96 12.63
C GLY A 194 26.12 10.48 12.82
N ARG A 195 27.08 9.55 12.64
CA ARG A 195 26.83 8.10 12.59
C ARG A 195 26.13 7.54 13.83
N ALA A 196 26.61 7.91 15.02
CA ALA A 196 26.02 7.45 16.28
C ALA A 196 24.60 8.00 16.49
N ALA A 197 24.38 9.27 16.14
CA ALA A 197 23.06 9.91 16.21
C ALA A 197 22.08 9.28 15.21
N TYR A 198 22.56 8.93 14.01
CA TYR A 198 21.76 8.21 13.02
C TYR A 198 21.31 6.84 13.53
N ARG A 199 22.24 6.03 14.09
CA ARG A 199 21.88 4.76 14.74
C ARG A 199 20.89 4.96 15.88
N GLY A 200 21.09 5.98 16.72
CA GLY A 200 20.17 6.34 17.79
C GLY A 200 18.76 6.63 17.29
N ALA A 201 18.64 7.37 16.17
CA ALA A 201 17.35 7.63 15.54
C ALA A 201 16.68 6.36 15.00
N LEU A 202 17.44 5.43 14.41
CA LEU A 202 16.92 4.12 13.98
C LEU A 202 16.37 3.33 15.18
N HIS A 203 17.14 3.23 16.27
CA HIS A 203 16.73 2.51 17.47
C HIS A 203 15.52 3.15 18.15
N ALA A 204 15.48 4.48 18.24
CA ALA A 204 14.33 5.21 18.78
C ALA A 204 13.07 4.94 17.94
N ALA A 205 13.17 4.97 16.61
CA ALA A 205 12.06 4.63 15.73
C ALA A 205 11.58 3.19 15.91
N ALA A 206 12.51 2.23 16.08
CA ALA A 206 12.17 0.84 16.34
C ALA A 206 11.51 0.64 17.71
N ALA A 207 12.01 1.32 18.74
CA ALA A 207 11.42 1.31 20.07
C ALA A 207 10.00 1.89 20.06
N THR A 208 9.79 3.01 19.37
CA THR A 208 8.44 3.57 19.16
C THR A 208 7.54 2.57 18.45
N ARG A 209 8.01 1.93 17.36
CA ARG A 209 7.24 0.92 16.64
C ARG A 209 6.89 -0.29 17.52
N ALA A 210 7.83 -0.76 18.34
CA ALA A 210 7.59 -1.88 19.25
C ALA A 210 6.61 -1.49 20.37
N ALA A 211 6.74 -0.29 20.92
CA ALA A 211 5.86 0.25 21.95
C ALA A 211 4.41 0.44 21.46
N THR A 212 4.20 0.69 20.17
CA THR A 212 2.86 0.81 19.58
C THR A 212 2.31 -0.53 19.09
N ALA A 213 3.13 -1.43 18.56
CA ALA A 213 2.69 -2.70 17.97
C ALA A 213 1.89 -3.59 18.94
N GLY A 214 2.36 -3.74 20.18
CA GLY A 214 1.65 -4.53 21.20
C GLY A 214 0.25 -3.98 21.53
N PRO A 215 0.14 -2.69 21.92
CA PRO A 215 -1.15 -2.04 22.13
C PRO A 215 -2.07 -2.07 20.90
N ILE A 216 -1.55 -1.92 19.68
CA ILE A 216 -2.37 -1.98 18.45
C ILE A 216 -2.93 -3.39 18.23
N ALA A 217 -2.10 -4.43 18.35
CA ALA A 217 -2.57 -5.81 18.22
C ALA A 217 -3.63 -6.13 19.28
N ALA A 218 -3.42 -5.67 20.52
CA ALA A 218 -4.41 -5.80 21.59
C ALA A 218 -5.68 -5.01 21.28
N LEU A 219 -5.59 -3.81 20.73
CA LEU A 219 -6.73 -2.97 20.33
C LEU A 219 -7.56 -3.66 19.25
N ILE A 220 -6.91 -4.16 18.20
CA ILE A 220 -7.55 -4.89 17.10
C ILE A 220 -8.27 -6.13 17.62
N ALA A 221 -7.64 -6.90 18.50
CA ALA A 221 -8.25 -8.08 19.10
C ALA A 221 -9.41 -7.74 20.04
N THR A 222 -9.27 -6.70 20.86
CA THR A 222 -10.28 -6.31 21.87
C THR A 222 -11.57 -5.81 21.22
N TYR A 223 -11.45 -5.10 20.09
CA TYR A 223 -12.58 -4.46 19.42
C TYR A 223 -12.97 -5.14 18.10
N ASN A 224 -12.48 -6.36 17.84
CA ASN A 224 -12.72 -7.13 16.61
C ASN A 224 -12.55 -6.28 15.35
N ILE A 225 -11.46 -5.51 15.28
CA ILE A 225 -11.21 -4.59 14.18
C ILE A 225 -10.82 -5.40 12.94
N GLY A 226 -11.54 -5.14 11.86
CA GLY A 226 -11.38 -5.72 10.55
C GLY A 226 -10.34 -5.05 9.68
N THR A 227 -10.21 -5.55 8.46
CA THR A 227 -9.30 -5.01 7.45
C THR A 227 -9.93 -5.03 6.06
N HIS A 228 -9.56 -4.06 5.22
CA HIS A 228 -9.74 -4.14 3.80
C HIS A 228 -8.74 -5.18 3.26
N ILE A 229 -9.25 -6.19 2.56
CA ILE A 229 -8.48 -7.31 2.06
C ILE A 229 -8.41 -7.28 0.53
N SER A 230 -7.38 -7.93 -0.01
CA SER A 230 -7.33 -8.24 -1.43
C SER A 230 -8.35 -9.32 -1.76
N LYS A 231 -9.08 -9.13 -2.86
CA LYS A 231 -9.94 -10.17 -3.41
C LYS A 231 -9.08 -11.33 -3.89
N ALA A 232 -9.44 -12.55 -3.50
CA ALA A 232 -8.88 -13.77 -4.07
C ALA A 232 -9.32 -13.95 -5.53
N ARG A 233 -8.93 -15.09 -6.14
CA ARG A 233 -9.33 -15.41 -7.53
C ARG A 233 -10.85 -15.46 -7.71
N THR A 234 -11.58 -15.85 -6.68
CA THR A 234 -13.05 -15.94 -6.67
C THR A 234 -13.62 -15.22 -5.44
N ILE A 235 -14.88 -14.82 -5.50
CA ILE A 235 -15.56 -14.17 -4.37
C ILE A 235 -15.76 -15.18 -3.24
N ARG A 236 -16.14 -16.41 -3.57
CA ARG A 236 -16.30 -17.48 -2.59
C ARG A 236 -15.01 -17.78 -1.83
N ASP A 237 -13.86 -17.84 -2.51
CA ASP A 237 -12.56 -18.06 -1.84
C ASP A 237 -12.14 -16.85 -1.00
N THR A 238 -12.55 -15.64 -1.41
CA THR A 238 -12.34 -14.41 -0.62
C THR A 238 -13.08 -14.51 0.72
N VAL A 239 -14.37 -14.89 0.69
CA VAL A 239 -15.16 -15.11 1.91
C VAL A 239 -14.58 -16.26 2.75
N ALA A 240 -14.26 -17.39 2.12
CA ALA A 240 -13.75 -18.59 2.83
C ALA A 240 -12.47 -18.33 3.62
N SER A 241 -11.57 -17.51 3.07
CA SER A 241 -10.27 -17.23 3.70
C SER A 241 -10.36 -16.27 4.89
N ASN A 242 -11.48 -15.54 5.03
CA ASN A 242 -11.61 -14.45 6.01
C ASN A 242 -12.71 -14.70 7.05
N ALA A 243 -13.76 -15.44 6.70
CA ALA A 243 -14.83 -15.81 7.62
C ALA A 243 -14.33 -16.43 8.95
N PRO A 244 -13.31 -17.32 8.98
CA PRO A 244 -12.80 -17.90 10.23
C PRO A 244 -12.22 -16.88 11.23
N GLN A 245 -11.89 -15.67 10.79
CA GLN A 245 -11.31 -14.64 11.65
C GLN A 245 -12.36 -13.96 12.56
N ALA A 246 -13.66 -14.17 12.30
CA ALA A 246 -14.76 -13.57 13.04
C ALA A 246 -14.66 -12.04 13.20
N ARG A 247 -14.05 -11.39 12.21
CA ARG A 247 -13.87 -9.94 12.12
C ARG A 247 -14.55 -9.43 10.85
N PRO A 248 -15.06 -8.19 10.85
CA PRO A 248 -15.54 -7.58 9.62
C PRO A 248 -14.40 -7.49 8.60
N PHE A 249 -14.68 -7.60 7.31
CA PHE A 249 -13.69 -7.34 6.27
C PHE A 249 -14.32 -6.59 5.10
N GLN A 250 -13.50 -5.85 4.37
CA GLN A 250 -13.93 -5.09 3.20
C GLN A 250 -13.14 -5.51 1.98
N PHE A 251 -13.75 -5.55 0.80
CA PHE A 251 -13.02 -5.85 -0.42
C PHE A 251 -13.70 -5.26 -1.65
N PHE A 252 -12.94 -5.13 -2.74
CA PHE A 252 -13.48 -4.77 -4.05
C PHE A 252 -13.96 -6.01 -4.79
N LEU A 253 -15.11 -5.93 -5.48
CA LEU A 253 -15.57 -6.98 -6.38
C LEU A 253 -14.74 -7.07 -7.67
N SER A 254 -14.07 -5.98 -8.05
CA SER A 254 -13.19 -5.88 -9.22
C SER A 254 -11.96 -5.01 -8.90
N GLY A 255 -11.08 -4.74 -9.89
CA GLY A 255 -9.94 -3.86 -9.64
C GLY A 255 -10.40 -2.44 -9.26
N PRO A 256 -9.78 -1.79 -8.26
CA PRO A 256 -10.27 -0.51 -7.70
C PRO A 256 -10.29 0.66 -8.71
N GLN A 257 -9.56 0.55 -9.82
CA GLN A 257 -9.51 1.55 -10.91
C GLN A 257 -10.13 1.04 -12.23
N SER A 258 -10.85 -0.10 -12.20
CA SER A 258 -11.42 -0.73 -13.38
C SER A 258 -12.95 -0.60 -13.40
N SER A 259 -13.49 -0.15 -14.53
CA SER A 259 -14.93 -0.23 -14.80
C SER A 259 -15.39 -1.62 -15.25
N ARG A 260 -14.46 -2.57 -15.44
CA ARG A 260 -14.82 -3.94 -15.83
C ARG A 260 -15.05 -4.80 -14.60
N MET A 261 -16.28 -5.27 -14.44
CA MET A 261 -16.66 -6.28 -13.46
C MET A 261 -16.91 -7.61 -14.20
N ALA A 262 -16.13 -8.64 -13.85
CA ALA A 262 -16.26 -9.98 -14.43
C ALA A 262 -16.73 -10.93 -13.32
N LEU A 263 -18.01 -10.83 -12.98
CA LEU A 263 -18.64 -11.61 -11.91
C LEU A 263 -19.38 -12.82 -12.48
N LYS A 264 -19.16 -13.98 -11.89
CA LYS A 264 -19.84 -15.22 -12.28
C LYS A 264 -21.02 -15.45 -11.34
N PRO A 265 -22.25 -15.66 -11.84
CA PRO A 265 -23.42 -15.89 -10.99
C PRO A 265 -23.23 -17.02 -9.98
N ASP A 266 -22.66 -18.15 -10.41
CA ASP A 266 -22.43 -19.32 -9.53
C ASP A 266 -21.45 -18.99 -8.39
N ASP A 267 -20.39 -18.23 -8.66
CA ASP A 267 -19.42 -17.79 -7.63
C ASP A 267 -20.07 -16.84 -6.61
N LEU A 268 -20.95 -15.94 -7.06
CA LEU A 268 -21.71 -15.07 -6.14
C LEU A 268 -22.69 -15.89 -5.28
N ALA A 269 -23.40 -16.85 -5.87
CA ALA A 269 -24.33 -17.71 -5.15
C ALA A 269 -23.61 -18.56 -4.09
N ASP A 270 -22.47 -19.18 -4.45
CA ASP A 270 -21.66 -19.97 -3.54
C ASP A 270 -21.08 -19.10 -2.40
N ALA A 271 -20.65 -17.88 -2.69
CA ALA A 271 -20.19 -16.93 -1.68
C ALA A 271 -21.32 -16.47 -0.74
N GLY A 272 -22.53 -16.26 -1.25
CA GLY A 272 -23.71 -15.93 -0.44
C GLY A 272 -24.11 -17.08 0.49
N ALA A 273 -24.15 -18.31 -0.01
CA ALA A 273 -24.39 -19.49 0.81
C ALA A 273 -23.33 -19.65 1.92
N LEU A 274 -22.06 -19.40 1.59
CA LEU A 274 -20.98 -19.45 2.57
C LEU A 274 -21.08 -18.33 3.62
N THR A 275 -21.45 -17.11 3.21
CA THR A 275 -21.66 -15.98 4.11
C THR A 275 -22.73 -16.31 5.14
N ILE A 276 -23.87 -16.89 4.73
CA ILE A 276 -24.93 -17.34 5.64
C ILE A 276 -24.44 -18.44 6.56
N ALA A 277 -23.72 -19.44 6.03
CA ALA A 277 -23.24 -20.58 6.81
C ALA A 277 -22.20 -20.21 7.87
N THR A 278 -21.48 -19.10 7.68
CA THR A 278 -20.38 -18.65 8.55
C THR A 278 -20.69 -17.39 9.34
N ASP A 279 -21.84 -16.76 9.11
CA ASP A 279 -22.20 -15.43 9.63
C ASP A 279 -21.10 -14.38 9.34
N ALA A 280 -20.48 -14.47 8.16
CA ALA A 280 -19.38 -13.59 7.78
C ALA A 280 -19.89 -12.15 7.63
N VAL A 281 -19.20 -11.22 8.30
CA VAL A 281 -19.49 -9.78 8.18
C VAL A 281 -18.57 -9.18 7.15
N HIS A 282 -19.14 -8.73 6.02
CA HIS A 282 -18.34 -8.06 5.00
C HIS A 282 -19.06 -6.88 4.35
N TYR A 283 -18.22 -6.01 3.80
CA TYR A 283 -18.59 -4.81 3.06
C TYR A 283 -17.91 -4.81 1.71
N ILE A 284 -18.56 -4.21 0.72
CA ILE A 284 -17.94 -3.98 -0.58
C ILE A 284 -17.53 -2.53 -0.66
N HIS A 285 -16.25 -2.27 -0.94
CA HIS A 285 -15.85 -0.95 -1.40
C HIS A 285 -16.05 -0.87 -2.91
N SER A 286 -16.75 0.15 -3.39
CA SER A 286 -16.93 0.39 -4.83
C SER A 286 -15.70 1.06 -5.44
N GLN A 287 -15.50 0.97 -6.75
CA GLN A 287 -14.26 1.45 -7.38
C GLN A 287 -14.04 2.96 -7.23
N TYR A 288 -12.81 3.38 -6.99
CA TYR A 288 -12.41 4.80 -6.83
C TYR A 288 -12.71 5.68 -8.05
N LEU A 289 -12.91 5.07 -9.22
CA LEU A 289 -13.26 5.79 -10.45
C LEU A 289 -14.71 6.28 -10.48
N ILE A 290 -15.57 5.79 -9.58
CA ILE A 290 -16.97 6.21 -9.50
C ILE A 290 -17.01 7.66 -9.01
N ASN A 291 -17.56 8.55 -9.83
CA ASN A 291 -17.87 9.92 -9.45
C ASN A 291 -19.36 10.17 -9.69
N LEU A 292 -20.17 10.03 -8.64
CA LEU A 292 -21.62 10.24 -8.74
C LEU A 292 -21.99 11.71 -9.02
N ALA A 293 -21.06 12.65 -8.84
CA ALA A 293 -21.27 14.06 -9.17
C ALA A 293 -21.20 14.37 -10.69
N THR A 294 -20.86 13.38 -11.52
CA THR A 294 -20.92 13.48 -12.97
C THR A 294 -22.37 13.71 -13.44
N PRO A 295 -22.63 14.57 -14.44
CA PRO A 295 -23.98 14.81 -14.95
C PRO A 295 -24.73 13.50 -15.28
N PRO A 296 -26.01 13.37 -14.88
CA PRO A 296 -26.82 12.17 -15.10
C PRO A 296 -27.37 12.11 -16.54
N ASP A 297 -26.52 12.41 -17.53
CA ASP A 297 -26.85 12.37 -18.96
C ASP A 297 -26.75 10.94 -19.53
N ALA A 298 -27.27 10.75 -20.74
CA ALA A 298 -27.34 9.43 -21.37
C ALA A 298 -25.95 8.87 -21.74
N ASP A 299 -24.94 9.73 -21.87
CA ASP A 299 -23.61 9.37 -22.36
C ASP A 299 -22.64 9.00 -21.24
N GLN A 300 -22.92 9.35 -19.97
CA GLN A 300 -22.05 9.10 -18.82
C GLN A 300 -22.72 8.30 -17.69
N THR A 301 -23.50 7.28 -18.05
CA THR A 301 -24.22 6.41 -17.10
C THR A 301 -23.30 5.46 -16.31
N MET A 302 -22.05 5.28 -16.76
CA MET A 302 -21.10 4.29 -16.23
C MET A 302 -20.94 4.36 -14.70
N HIS A 303 -20.83 5.56 -14.11
CA HIS A 303 -20.61 5.69 -12.66
C HIS A 303 -21.78 5.14 -11.83
N THR A 304 -23.01 5.48 -12.22
CA THR A 304 -24.23 5.03 -11.55
C THR A 304 -24.46 3.54 -11.79
N GLU A 305 -24.25 3.07 -13.01
CA GLU A 305 -24.41 1.65 -13.35
C GLU A 305 -23.40 0.76 -12.63
N LEU A 306 -22.15 1.21 -12.44
CA LEU A 306 -21.18 0.48 -11.64
C LEU A 306 -21.59 0.36 -10.17
N LEU A 307 -22.13 1.42 -9.57
CA LEU A 307 -22.64 1.34 -8.21
C LEU A 307 -23.83 0.36 -8.13
N ILE A 308 -24.73 0.39 -9.12
CA ILE A 308 -25.86 -0.55 -9.22
C ILE A 308 -25.36 -1.99 -9.34
N GLU A 309 -24.34 -2.25 -10.16
CA GLU A 309 -23.75 -3.58 -10.32
C GLU A 309 -23.11 -4.08 -9.02
N ASN A 310 -22.36 -3.21 -8.32
CA ASN A 310 -21.83 -3.53 -6.99
C ASN A 310 -22.95 -3.87 -6.00
N LEU A 311 -24.02 -3.06 -5.93
CA LEU A 311 -25.15 -3.30 -5.01
C LEU A 311 -25.84 -4.63 -5.30
N ARG A 312 -26.09 -4.94 -6.58
CA ARG A 312 -26.72 -6.22 -6.98
C ARG A 312 -25.86 -7.41 -6.56
N ALA A 313 -24.57 -7.37 -6.86
CA ALA A 313 -23.65 -8.45 -6.50
C ALA A 313 -23.47 -8.56 -4.98
N ALA A 314 -23.30 -7.44 -4.29
CA ALA A 314 -23.18 -7.34 -2.83
C ALA A 314 -24.41 -7.92 -2.12
N ALA A 315 -25.62 -7.64 -2.62
CA ALA A 315 -26.84 -8.22 -2.09
C ALA A 315 -26.90 -9.75 -2.26
N VAL A 316 -26.46 -10.29 -3.40
CA VAL A 316 -26.42 -11.74 -3.65
C VAL A 316 -25.46 -12.45 -2.68
N ILE A 317 -24.31 -11.85 -2.39
CA ILE A 317 -23.31 -12.42 -1.48
C ILE A 317 -23.60 -12.15 0.00
N GLY A 318 -24.67 -11.44 0.32
CA GLY A 318 -25.04 -11.12 1.71
C GLY A 318 -24.15 -10.06 2.38
N SER A 319 -23.54 -9.15 1.60
CA SER A 319 -22.78 -8.03 2.15
C SER A 319 -23.67 -7.07 2.94
N ARG A 320 -23.13 -6.46 4.00
CA ARG A 320 -23.83 -5.47 4.85
C ARG A 320 -23.88 -4.07 4.24
N GLY A 321 -23.35 -3.89 3.04
CA GLY A 321 -23.48 -2.66 2.27
C GLY A 321 -22.39 -2.46 1.23
N VAL A 322 -22.53 -1.37 0.46
CA VAL A 322 -21.55 -0.94 -0.54
C VAL A 322 -21.07 0.47 -0.20
N VAL A 323 -19.78 0.60 0.15
CA VAL A 323 -19.12 1.87 0.39
C VAL A 323 -18.83 2.58 -0.94
N VAL A 324 -19.18 3.85 -1.02
CA VAL A 324 -18.87 4.73 -2.15
C VAL A 324 -18.40 6.09 -1.65
N HIS A 325 -17.40 6.63 -2.32
CA HIS A 325 -16.85 7.95 -1.99
C HIS A 325 -17.82 9.06 -2.38
N VAL A 326 -17.72 10.18 -1.66
CA VAL A 326 -18.33 11.43 -2.11
C VAL A 326 -17.73 11.84 -3.46
N GLY A 327 -18.59 12.33 -4.35
CA GLY A 327 -18.20 12.78 -5.67
C GLY A 327 -17.30 14.02 -5.66
N LYS A 328 -16.65 14.28 -6.80
CA LYS A 328 -15.82 15.45 -7.05
C LYS A 328 -16.48 16.37 -8.06
N SER A 329 -16.48 17.68 -7.83
CA SER A 329 -17.07 18.63 -8.77
C SER A 329 -16.30 18.73 -10.09
N THR A 330 -15.00 18.40 -10.06
CA THR A 330 -14.07 18.54 -11.19
C THR A 330 -14.05 19.97 -11.75
N THR A 331 -14.76 20.22 -12.85
CA THR A 331 -14.90 21.54 -13.51
C THR A 331 -16.29 22.14 -13.33
N GLN A 332 -17.22 21.42 -12.68
CA GLN A 332 -18.58 21.87 -12.45
C GLN A 332 -18.66 22.81 -11.25
N GLU A 333 -19.67 23.68 -11.25
CA GLU A 333 -20.07 24.43 -10.07
C GLU A 333 -20.46 23.46 -8.93
N PRO A 334 -19.97 23.66 -7.69
CA PRO A 334 -20.20 22.72 -6.59
C PRO A 334 -21.68 22.38 -6.35
N ALA A 335 -22.57 23.37 -6.43
CA ALA A 335 -24.01 23.16 -6.23
C ALA A 335 -24.62 22.24 -7.32
N VAL A 336 -24.17 22.39 -8.57
CA VAL A 336 -24.60 21.54 -9.68
C VAL A 336 -24.09 20.11 -9.49
N ALA A 337 -22.82 19.97 -9.10
CA ALA A 337 -22.20 18.68 -8.84
C ALA A 337 -22.89 17.92 -7.68
N VAL A 338 -23.28 18.62 -6.61
CA VAL A 338 -24.07 18.05 -5.51
C VAL A 338 -25.47 17.61 -5.98
N ALA A 339 -26.12 18.38 -6.84
CA ALA A 339 -27.43 18.02 -7.41
C ALA A 339 -27.34 16.78 -8.33
N ASN A 340 -26.27 16.68 -9.12
CA ASN A 340 -25.98 15.50 -9.94
C ASN A 340 -25.74 14.27 -9.06
N MET A 341 -24.91 14.41 -8.01
CA MET A 341 -24.66 13.36 -7.03
C MET A 341 -25.95 12.88 -6.37
N ARG A 342 -26.83 13.80 -5.95
CA ARG A 342 -28.15 13.46 -5.40
C ARG A 342 -28.98 12.63 -6.38
N THR A 343 -29.01 13.03 -7.65
CA THR A 343 -29.78 12.35 -8.70
C THR A 343 -29.24 10.94 -8.97
N ASN A 344 -27.93 10.80 -9.14
CA ASN A 344 -27.30 9.51 -9.41
C ASN A 344 -27.39 8.56 -8.21
N LEU A 345 -27.18 9.07 -7.00
CA LEU A 345 -27.33 8.29 -5.77
C LEU A 345 -28.78 7.81 -5.59
N ALA A 346 -29.77 8.67 -5.80
CA ALA A 346 -31.18 8.29 -5.75
C ALA A 346 -31.52 7.18 -6.78
N ARG A 347 -30.99 7.29 -8.01
CA ARG A 347 -31.13 6.25 -9.05
C ARG A 347 -30.53 4.92 -8.60
N ALA A 348 -29.31 4.92 -8.07
CA ALA A 348 -28.65 3.69 -7.61
C ALA A 348 -29.38 3.03 -6.43
N ILE A 349 -29.82 3.84 -5.44
CA ILE A 349 -30.60 3.37 -4.29
C ILE A 349 -31.90 2.70 -4.77
N ALA A 350 -32.66 3.37 -5.64
CA ALA A 350 -33.91 2.84 -6.15
C ALA A 350 -33.74 1.56 -6.99
N ALA A 351 -32.63 1.44 -7.71
CA ALA A 351 -32.40 0.33 -8.64
C ALA A 351 -31.90 -0.96 -7.97
N ALA A 352 -31.14 -0.88 -6.87
CA ALA A 352 -30.45 -2.06 -6.32
C ALA A 352 -30.20 -2.08 -4.81
N ALA A 353 -30.28 -0.96 -4.10
CA ALA A 353 -30.00 -0.96 -2.67
C ALA A 353 -31.16 -1.58 -1.87
N THR A 354 -30.83 -2.27 -0.78
CA THR A 354 -31.80 -2.86 0.14
C THR A 354 -31.48 -2.46 1.57
N PRO A 355 -32.42 -2.54 2.53
CA PRO A 355 -32.10 -2.25 3.93
C PRO A 355 -30.97 -3.13 4.50
N ALA A 356 -30.81 -4.36 3.99
CA ALA A 356 -29.75 -5.28 4.38
C ALA A 356 -28.41 -5.01 3.67
N CYS A 357 -28.45 -4.42 2.47
CA CYS A 357 -27.29 -4.01 1.68
C CYS A 357 -27.49 -2.56 1.19
N PRO A 358 -27.35 -1.56 2.08
CA PRO A 358 -27.50 -0.15 1.75
C PRO A 358 -26.30 0.36 0.95
N VAL A 359 -26.49 1.52 0.32
CA VAL A 359 -25.35 2.37 -0.04
C VAL A 359 -24.80 3.01 1.22
N ILE A 360 -23.49 2.94 1.40
CA ILE A 360 -22.77 3.54 2.51
C ILE A 360 -21.92 4.69 1.92
N LEU A 361 -22.34 5.93 2.12
CA LEU A 361 -21.59 7.10 1.65
C LEU A 361 -20.46 7.40 2.63
N GLU A 362 -19.24 7.50 2.14
CA GLU A 362 -18.05 7.71 2.96
C GLU A 362 -17.69 9.19 3.11
N THR A 363 -17.30 9.61 4.32
CA THR A 363 -16.83 10.97 4.58
C THR A 363 -15.60 11.33 3.71
N PRO A 364 -15.55 12.54 3.12
CA PRO A 364 -14.45 12.95 2.24
C PRO A 364 -13.22 13.44 3.01
N ALA A 365 -12.03 13.29 2.42
CA ALA A 365 -10.79 13.90 2.91
C ALA A 365 -10.64 15.37 2.49
N GLY A 366 -11.48 15.82 1.55
CA GLY A 366 -11.45 17.18 1.00
C GLY A 366 -10.35 17.38 -0.04
N GLN A 367 -9.87 16.29 -0.66
CA GLN A 367 -8.76 16.36 -1.60
C GLN A 367 -9.23 16.88 -2.97
N GLY A 368 -8.59 17.95 -3.44
CA GLY A 368 -8.89 18.55 -4.74
C GLY A 368 -10.29 19.17 -4.76
N THR A 369 -11.20 18.60 -5.54
CA THR A 369 -12.57 19.09 -5.72
C THR A 369 -13.63 18.17 -5.11
N GLU A 370 -13.27 17.38 -4.10
CA GLU A 370 -14.23 16.62 -3.28
C GLU A 370 -15.28 17.53 -2.66
N LEU A 371 -16.53 17.08 -2.76
CA LEU A 371 -17.70 17.77 -2.23
C LEU A 371 -17.90 17.46 -0.74
N LEU A 372 -18.85 18.17 -0.10
CA LEU A 372 -19.38 17.86 1.24
C LEU A 372 -18.32 17.76 2.36
N ARG A 373 -17.41 18.74 2.43
CA ARG A 373 -16.23 18.66 3.30
C ARG A 373 -16.54 18.87 4.78
N SER A 374 -17.56 19.67 5.09
CA SER A 374 -17.96 19.91 6.48
C SER A 374 -18.97 18.87 6.99
N TYR A 375 -19.07 18.71 8.32
CA TYR A 375 -20.07 17.84 8.94
C TYR A 375 -21.48 18.20 8.47
N ASP A 376 -21.84 19.50 8.52
CA ASP A 376 -23.20 19.94 8.21
C ASP A 376 -23.55 19.75 6.72
N GLU A 377 -22.59 19.95 5.80
CA GLU A 377 -22.80 19.65 4.38
C GLU A 377 -23.00 18.15 4.14
N PHE A 378 -22.13 17.31 4.71
CA PHE A 378 -22.16 15.85 4.51
C PHE A 378 -23.40 15.21 5.12
N VAL A 379 -23.63 15.46 6.41
CA VAL A 379 -24.80 14.92 7.12
C VAL A 379 -26.08 15.54 6.58
N GLY A 380 -26.10 16.85 6.31
CA GLY A 380 -27.25 17.54 5.70
C GLY A 380 -27.62 16.98 4.32
N PHE A 381 -26.64 16.61 3.49
CA PHE A 381 -26.89 15.96 2.20
C PHE A 381 -27.68 14.65 2.38
N ILE A 382 -27.26 13.82 3.34
CA ILE A 382 -27.87 12.51 3.64
C ILE A 382 -29.25 12.68 4.29
N LEU A 383 -29.39 13.63 5.23
CA LEU A 383 -30.68 13.98 5.83
C LEU A 383 -31.68 14.49 4.78
N GLY A 384 -31.20 15.09 3.69
CA GLY A 384 -32.04 15.44 2.55
C GLY A 384 -32.67 14.24 1.82
N PHE A 385 -32.30 12.99 2.16
CA PHE A 385 -33.01 11.77 1.73
C PHE A 385 -34.02 11.27 2.77
N GLY A 386 -34.11 11.93 3.93
CA GLY A 386 -35.03 11.62 5.02
C GLY A 386 -34.40 10.89 6.22
N GLY A 387 -33.07 10.69 6.22
CA GLY A 387 -32.36 10.04 7.33
C GLY A 387 -32.58 8.53 7.42
N ALA A 388 -32.15 7.91 8.53
CA ALA A 388 -32.08 6.45 8.66
C ALA A 388 -33.45 5.75 8.60
N ASP A 389 -34.49 6.40 9.12
CA ASP A 389 -35.84 5.85 9.23
C ASP A 389 -36.62 5.94 7.91
N ALA A 390 -36.54 7.08 7.22
CA ALA A 390 -37.27 7.29 5.97
C ALA A 390 -36.54 6.69 4.76
N GLU A 391 -35.21 6.63 4.79
CA GLU A 391 -34.41 5.97 3.78
C GLU A 391 -33.44 4.95 4.42
N PRO A 392 -33.91 3.71 4.70
CA PRO A 392 -33.09 2.69 5.32
C PRO A 392 -31.98 2.14 4.42
N ARG A 393 -31.96 2.52 3.13
CA ARG A 393 -30.99 2.04 2.14
C ARG A 393 -29.79 2.98 1.95
N LEU A 394 -29.68 4.04 2.74
CA LEU A 394 -28.54 4.97 2.73
C LEU A 394 -27.97 5.13 4.14
N ARG A 395 -26.66 4.92 4.27
CA ARG A 395 -25.91 4.99 5.53
C ARG A 395 -24.60 5.74 5.35
N ILE A 396 -23.89 5.95 6.46
CA ILE A 396 -22.61 6.65 6.52
C ILE A 396 -21.49 5.68 6.86
N CYS A 397 -20.38 5.78 6.13
CA CYS A 397 -19.07 5.36 6.60
C CYS A 397 -18.31 6.61 7.07
N VAL A 398 -17.81 6.59 8.31
CA VAL A 398 -16.85 7.62 8.75
C VAL A 398 -15.45 7.05 8.60
N ASP A 399 -14.66 7.63 7.71
CA ASP A 399 -13.23 7.42 7.68
C ASP A 399 -12.54 8.42 8.63
N THR A 400 -11.83 7.89 9.61
CA THR A 400 -11.21 8.71 10.65
C THR A 400 -10.02 9.53 10.14
N CYS A 401 -9.30 9.04 9.14
CA CYS A 401 -8.24 9.80 8.48
C CYS A 401 -8.83 10.93 7.63
N HIS A 402 -9.94 10.70 6.92
CA HIS A 402 -10.59 11.69 6.06
C HIS A 402 -11.16 12.85 6.87
N VAL A 403 -11.89 12.56 7.94
CA VAL A 403 -12.40 13.60 8.85
C VAL A 403 -11.25 14.41 9.46
N PHE A 404 -10.16 13.75 9.86
CA PHE A 404 -8.96 14.42 10.36
C PHE A 404 -8.26 15.28 9.30
N ALA A 405 -8.17 14.80 8.05
CA ALA A 405 -7.58 15.51 6.93
C ALA A 405 -8.37 16.76 6.55
N CYS A 406 -9.70 16.73 6.63
CA CYS A 406 -10.54 17.90 6.43
C CYS A 406 -10.30 18.99 7.49
N GLY A 407 -9.93 18.61 8.72
CA GLY A 407 -9.55 19.52 9.81
C GLY A 407 -10.65 20.49 10.23
N GLY A 408 -11.92 20.13 10.01
CA GLY A 408 -13.08 20.92 10.40
C GLY A 408 -13.33 20.95 11.92
N ASP A 409 -14.50 21.44 12.32
CA ASP A 409 -14.85 21.75 13.71
C ASP A 409 -14.85 20.55 14.68
N HIS A 410 -14.83 19.33 14.15
CA HIS A 410 -14.93 18.11 14.94
C HIS A 410 -13.78 17.15 14.63
N PRO A 411 -12.92 16.80 15.62
CA PRO A 411 -12.02 15.66 15.47
C PRO A 411 -12.84 14.37 15.25
N PRO A 412 -12.26 13.31 14.66
CA PRO A 412 -13.00 12.11 14.28
C PRO A 412 -13.87 11.50 15.39
N LEU A 413 -13.38 11.49 16.63
CA LEU A 413 -14.15 11.01 17.78
C LEU A 413 -15.42 11.85 18.02
N ALA A 414 -15.28 13.18 18.04
CA ALA A 414 -16.41 14.08 18.22
C ALA A 414 -17.38 14.00 17.04
N TYR A 415 -16.87 13.78 15.82
CA TYR A 415 -17.69 13.57 14.63
C TYR A 415 -18.58 12.33 14.80
N ILE A 416 -17.99 11.19 15.19
CA ILE A 416 -18.71 9.93 15.41
C ILE A 416 -19.71 10.06 16.57
N ASP A 417 -19.29 10.64 17.70
CA ASP A 417 -20.16 10.81 18.87
C ASP A 417 -21.35 11.72 18.56
N ARG A 418 -21.12 12.84 17.86
CA ARG A 418 -22.18 13.74 17.40
C ARG A 418 -23.15 13.01 16.47
N LEU A 419 -22.65 12.36 15.43
CA LEU A 419 -23.46 11.62 14.45
C LEU A 419 -24.34 10.57 15.13
N ARG A 420 -23.78 9.79 16.05
CA ARG A 420 -24.52 8.75 16.78
C ARG A 420 -25.60 9.33 17.70
N SER A 421 -25.31 10.46 18.33
CA SER A 421 -26.24 11.10 19.26
C SER A 421 -27.40 11.81 18.56
N GLU A 422 -27.13 12.52 17.46
CA GLU A 422 -28.11 13.31 16.72
C GLU A 422 -28.89 12.46 15.71
N HIS A 423 -28.26 11.42 15.16
CA HIS A 423 -28.80 10.62 14.06
C HIS A 423 -28.54 9.12 14.25
N PRO A 424 -29.16 8.50 15.27
CA PRO A 424 -28.99 7.07 15.54
C PRO A 424 -29.33 6.22 14.31
N GLY A 425 -28.50 5.21 14.05
CA GLY A 425 -28.68 4.29 12.92
C GLY A 425 -28.17 4.77 11.57
N LEU A 426 -27.66 6.01 11.43
CA LEU A 426 -26.99 6.44 10.18
C LEU A 426 -25.58 5.87 10.02
N LEU A 427 -24.81 5.79 11.10
CA LEU A 427 -23.44 5.27 11.07
C LEU A 427 -23.46 3.73 10.91
N ALA A 428 -22.99 3.23 9.78
CA ALA A 428 -22.94 1.79 9.48
C ALA A 428 -21.54 1.19 9.58
N LEU A 429 -20.51 1.99 9.32
CA LEU A 429 -19.12 1.54 9.26
C LEU A 429 -18.19 2.66 9.69
N VAL A 430 -17.06 2.30 10.30
CA VAL A 430 -15.94 3.22 10.50
C VAL A 430 -14.72 2.64 9.79
N HIS A 431 -14.18 3.38 8.83
CA HIS A 431 -12.83 3.12 8.34
C HIS A 431 -11.84 3.67 9.37
N PHE A 432 -11.14 2.75 10.02
CA PHE A 432 -10.38 2.98 11.25
C PHE A 432 -8.91 3.29 10.93
N ASN A 433 -8.72 4.41 10.23
CA ASN A 433 -7.42 4.81 9.69
C ASN A 433 -6.82 5.94 10.52
N ASP A 434 -5.55 5.79 10.93
CA ASP A 434 -4.78 6.93 11.43
C ASP A 434 -4.34 7.80 10.24
N SER A 435 -3.90 9.02 10.47
CA SER A 435 -3.44 9.90 9.40
C SER A 435 -1.93 10.06 9.39
N ALA A 436 -1.29 9.75 8.26
CA ALA A 436 0.12 10.03 8.02
C ALA A 436 0.38 11.52 7.73
N ALA A 437 -0.67 12.31 7.51
CA ALA A 437 -0.58 13.74 7.25
C ALA A 437 -1.11 14.56 8.44
N PRO A 438 -0.67 15.82 8.61
CA PRO A 438 -1.21 16.69 9.65
C PRO A 438 -2.71 16.97 9.47
N CYS A 439 -3.38 17.29 10.59
CA CYS A 439 -4.79 17.71 10.61
C CYS A 439 -5.02 18.90 9.66
N GLY A 440 -6.11 18.90 8.90
CA GLY A 440 -6.44 19.98 7.98
C GLY A 440 -5.57 20.05 6.71
N SER A 441 -4.80 19.00 6.41
CA SER A 441 -3.95 18.94 5.21
C SER A 441 -4.72 18.69 3.91
N CYS A 442 -5.99 18.27 3.99
CA CYS A 442 -6.78 17.76 2.88
C CYS A 442 -6.08 16.64 2.09
N ALA A 443 -5.20 15.89 2.76
CA ALA A 443 -4.43 14.81 2.17
C ALA A 443 -4.97 13.47 2.66
N ASP A 444 -5.52 12.70 1.74
CA ASP A 444 -5.86 11.30 1.97
C ASP A 444 -4.57 10.45 2.01
N ARG A 445 -4.02 10.33 3.22
CA ARG A 445 -2.78 9.61 3.50
C ARG A 445 -2.95 8.84 4.79
N HIS A 446 -3.40 7.59 4.67
CA HIS A 446 -3.60 6.71 5.82
C HIS A 446 -2.26 6.31 6.46
N ALA A 447 -2.31 6.10 7.77
CA ALA A 447 -1.30 5.42 8.56
C ALA A 447 -1.97 4.27 9.32
N ALA A 448 -1.18 3.25 9.66
CA ALA A 448 -1.64 2.20 10.55
C ALA A 448 -2.14 2.81 11.88
N PRO A 449 -3.22 2.27 12.49
CA PRO A 449 -3.78 2.78 13.73
C PRO A 449 -2.71 3.05 14.79
N GLY A 450 -2.64 4.27 15.30
CA GLY A 450 -1.71 4.65 16.35
C GLY A 450 -0.29 4.98 15.90
N GLN A 451 -0.02 4.98 14.59
CA GLN A 451 1.27 5.32 13.99
C GLN A 451 1.25 6.65 13.22
N GLY A 452 0.12 7.36 13.24
CA GLY A 452 -0.07 8.66 12.60
C GLY A 452 -0.32 9.80 13.59
N HIS A 453 -0.92 10.87 13.08
CA HIS A 453 -1.20 12.11 13.81
C HIS A 453 -2.46 12.06 14.68
N ILE A 454 -3.38 11.10 14.46
CA ILE A 454 -4.49 10.83 15.41
C ILE A 454 -3.94 10.10 16.64
N GLY A 455 -3.01 9.16 16.40
CA GLY A 455 -2.21 8.52 17.43
C GLY A 455 -2.99 7.50 18.28
N LEU A 456 -2.23 6.69 19.03
CA LEU A 456 -2.78 5.51 19.72
C LEU A 456 -3.92 5.84 20.70
N ALA A 457 -3.81 6.95 21.44
CA ALA A 457 -4.83 7.37 22.38
C ALA A 457 -6.15 7.75 21.67
N GLY A 458 -6.06 8.49 20.56
CA GLY A 458 -7.22 8.85 19.74
C GLY A 458 -7.88 7.62 19.12
N MET A 459 -7.07 6.74 18.52
CA MET A 459 -7.55 5.48 17.94
C MET A 459 -8.21 4.59 19.00
N THR A 460 -7.64 4.50 20.22
CA THR A 460 -8.25 3.72 21.31
C THR A 460 -9.61 4.27 21.73
N ALA A 461 -9.75 5.60 21.81
CA ALA A 461 -11.02 6.24 22.15
C ALA A 461 -12.07 6.03 21.05
N LEU A 462 -11.65 6.12 19.78
CA LEU A 462 -12.49 5.82 18.61
C LEU A 462 -13.01 4.38 18.62
N ALA A 463 -12.13 3.41 18.84
CA ALA A 463 -12.52 1.99 18.89
C ALA A 463 -13.53 1.73 20.01
N ARG A 464 -13.31 2.32 21.19
CA ARG A 464 -14.26 2.24 22.31
C ARG A 464 -15.60 2.87 21.96
N SER A 465 -15.59 4.06 21.36
CA SER A 465 -16.81 4.75 20.94
C SER A 465 -17.61 3.89 19.96
N ALA A 466 -16.99 3.41 18.88
CA ALA A 466 -17.65 2.56 17.90
C ALA A 466 -18.21 1.26 18.51
N ALA A 467 -17.44 0.59 19.37
CA ALA A 467 -17.89 -0.62 20.05
C ALA A 467 -19.11 -0.41 20.96
N MET A 468 -19.23 0.75 21.62
CA MET A 468 -20.42 1.09 22.41
C MET A 468 -21.70 1.23 21.57
N ALA A 469 -21.59 1.36 20.25
CA ALA A 469 -22.73 1.39 19.32
C ALA A 469 -22.81 0.17 18.40
N ASP A 470 -22.00 -0.87 18.63
CA ASP A 470 -21.94 -2.04 17.76
C ASP A 470 -21.65 -1.67 16.28
N VAL A 471 -20.83 -0.63 16.07
CA VAL A 471 -20.42 -0.19 14.74
C VAL A 471 -19.12 -0.90 14.35
N PRO A 472 -19.11 -1.67 13.23
CA PRO A 472 -17.91 -2.33 12.76
C PRO A 472 -16.78 -1.36 12.39
N LEU A 473 -15.56 -1.82 12.61
CA LEU A 473 -14.33 -1.08 12.33
C LEU A 473 -13.53 -1.84 11.28
N VAL A 474 -13.04 -1.16 10.24
CA VAL A 474 -12.21 -1.76 9.19
C VAL A 474 -11.01 -0.86 8.92
N ILE A 475 -9.79 -1.41 8.96
CA ILE A 475 -8.56 -0.69 8.58
C ILE A 475 -8.35 -0.81 7.07
N GLU A 476 -7.92 0.25 6.39
CA GLU A 476 -7.66 0.25 4.93
C GLU A 476 -6.18 0.24 4.55
#